data_AF-A0A562NSU8-F1
#
_entry.id   AF-A0A562NSU8-F1
#
_cell.length_a   1.000
_cell.length_b   1.000
_cell.length_c   1.000
_cell.angle_alpha   90.00
_cell.angle_beta   90.00
_cell.angle_gamma   90.00
#
_symmetry.space_group_name_H-M   'P 1'
#
loop_
_entity.id
_entity.type
_entity.pdbx_description
1 polymer ?
#
loop_
_entity_poly.entity_id
_entity_poly.type
_entity_poly.pdbx_seq_one_letter_code
_entity_poly.pdbx_strand_id
1 'polypeptide(L)'
;MDSAPVPETAPDAAAPAEKPRRCDPARVEGAKLRARLMAARAVRRHPGIAPTGRVVGRLGQGLSPLNPARINRETPALSLLLDSDLAERTFDAAASALLANFIAGAITPEALAELPMPQEAQDFALRHRHLSLMPEEISEDTSYDALRAGLVALWADSLPSPLSHEYAPGARPLHLPHVPPEPARPRAIAPPPHTLARRLRELSEMVRPRTRIVLPRAAQQTPPERASAALAAAIATLVQPVIAEAPAPEQQAPA
;
A
#
# COMPACT_ATOMS: atom_id res chain seq x y z
N MET A 1 67.89 58.74 20.05
CA MET A 1 67.36 57.92 21.16
C MET A 1 65.93 58.37 21.36
N ASP A 2 64.98 57.62 20.84
CA ASP A 2 63.56 57.71 21.19
C ASP A 2 62.92 56.41 20.74
N SER A 3 62.82 55.47 21.68
CA SER A 3 62.15 54.18 21.49
C SER A 3 60.70 54.36 21.88
N ALA A 4 59.79 54.34 20.89
CA ALA A 4 58.37 54.28 21.13
C ALA A 4 57.96 52.88 21.67
N PRO A 5 57.07 52.78 22.66
CA PRO A 5 56.61 51.50 23.17
C PRO A 5 55.65 50.83 22.16
N VAL A 6 55.95 49.58 21.83
CA VAL A 6 55.09 48.70 21.04
C VAL A 6 53.91 48.26 21.92
N PRO A 7 52.65 48.45 21.50
CA PRO A 7 51.51 47.96 22.25
C PRO A 7 51.42 46.43 22.14
N GLU A 8 51.54 45.80 23.30
CA GLU A 8 51.34 44.38 23.57
C GLU A 8 49.93 43.97 23.11
N THR A 9 49.88 43.18 22.04
CA THR A 9 48.62 42.68 21.46
C THR A 9 48.08 41.59 22.38
N ALA A 10 46.98 41.89 23.08
CA ALA A 10 46.31 40.94 23.95
C ALA A 10 45.93 39.65 23.17
N PRO A 11 46.06 38.47 23.78
CA PRO A 11 45.75 37.21 23.11
C PRO A 11 44.27 37.14 22.76
N ASP A 12 44.04 36.86 21.49
CA ASP A 12 42.78 36.55 20.83
C ASP A 12 41.92 35.66 21.73
N ALA A 13 40.82 36.23 22.23
CA ALA A 13 39.87 35.53 23.09
C ALA A 13 39.26 34.38 22.27
N ALA A 14 39.72 33.17 22.55
CA ALA A 14 39.22 31.94 21.95
C ALA A 14 37.69 31.98 21.87
N ALA A 15 37.18 32.01 20.64
CA ALA A 15 35.75 31.96 20.37
C ALA A 15 35.13 30.81 21.18
N PRO A 16 33.99 31.04 21.87
CA PRO A 16 33.39 30.01 22.69
C PRO A 16 33.09 28.80 21.79
N ALA A 17 33.64 27.64 22.16
CA ALA A 17 33.36 26.38 21.47
C ALA A 17 31.85 26.22 21.31
N GLU A 18 31.38 26.24 20.05
CA GLU A 18 29.97 26.03 19.74
C GLU A 18 29.53 24.72 20.39
N LYS A 19 28.59 24.81 21.34
CA LYS A 19 27.94 23.61 21.90
C LYS A 19 27.45 22.75 20.73
N PRO A 20 27.65 21.42 20.75
CA PRO A 20 27.24 20.57 19.66
C PRO A 20 25.75 20.78 19.39
N ARG A 21 25.42 21.33 18.21
CA ARG A 21 24.03 21.54 17.78
C ARG A 21 23.33 20.19 17.85
N ARG A 22 22.32 20.07 18.72
CA ARG A 22 21.47 18.88 18.78
C ARG A 22 20.95 18.58 17.37
N CYS A 23 21.15 17.36 16.89
CA CYS A 23 20.66 16.97 15.57
C CYS A 23 19.14 17.09 15.52
N ASP A 24 18.64 17.63 14.41
CA ASP A 24 17.20 17.72 14.12
C ASP A 24 16.58 16.31 14.11
N PRO A 25 15.58 16.02 14.97
CA PRO A 25 14.96 14.69 15.07
C PRO A 25 14.32 14.24 13.75
N ALA A 26 13.77 15.15 12.95
CA ALA A 26 13.17 14.79 11.65
C ALA A 26 14.24 14.28 10.67
N ARG A 27 15.43 14.88 10.69
CA ARG A 27 16.56 14.42 9.86
C ARG A 27 17.05 13.05 10.29
N VAL A 28 17.07 12.76 11.59
CA VAL A 28 17.47 11.46 12.14
C VAL A 28 16.47 10.38 11.72
N GLU A 29 15.17 10.63 11.86
CA GLU A 29 14.13 9.67 11.47
C GLU A 29 14.14 9.42 9.95
N GLY A 30 14.30 10.47 9.14
CA GLY A 30 14.47 10.32 7.69
C GLY A 30 15.72 9.50 7.32
N ALA A 31 16.83 9.67 8.04
CA ALA A 31 18.02 8.85 7.84
C ALA A 31 17.80 7.38 8.20
N LYS A 32 17.08 7.10 9.30
CA LYS A 32 16.70 5.72 9.70
C LYS A 32 15.81 5.06 8.67
N LEU A 33 14.80 5.77 8.16
CA LEU A 33 13.91 5.26 7.11
C LEU A 33 14.69 4.90 5.85
N ARG A 34 15.58 5.77 5.39
CA ARG A 34 16.46 5.48 4.24
C ARG A 34 17.33 4.26 4.48
N ALA A 35 17.93 4.13 5.67
CA ALA A 35 18.76 2.97 6.01
C ALA A 35 17.95 1.67 5.98
N ARG A 36 16.72 1.67 6.50
CA ARG A 36 15.80 0.53 6.45
C ARG A 36 15.40 0.18 5.02
N LEU A 37 15.07 1.16 4.18
CA LEU A 37 14.77 0.95 2.77
C LEU A 37 15.97 0.36 2.01
N MET A 38 17.17 0.87 2.26
CA MET A 38 18.40 0.31 1.69
C MET A 38 18.63 -1.14 2.13
N ALA A 39 18.36 -1.47 3.39
CA ALA A 39 18.45 -2.83 3.90
C ALA A 39 17.41 -3.75 3.23
N ALA A 40 16.15 -3.32 3.11
CA ALA A 40 15.10 -4.07 2.43
C ALA A 40 15.47 -4.39 0.97
N ARG A 41 16.03 -3.41 0.25
CA ARG A 41 16.53 -3.63 -1.12
C ARG A 41 17.68 -4.65 -1.17
N ALA A 42 18.60 -4.60 -0.20
CA ALA A 42 19.71 -5.55 -0.13
C ALA A 42 19.22 -6.99 0.14
N VAL A 43 18.26 -7.18 1.04
CA VAL A 43 17.63 -8.49 1.31
C VAL A 43 16.95 -9.03 0.06
N ARG A 44 16.22 -8.18 -0.67
CA ARG A 44 15.55 -8.58 -1.92
C ARG A 44 16.54 -9.08 -2.98
N ARG A 45 17.69 -8.40 -3.15
CA ARG A 45 18.73 -8.83 -4.11
C ARG A 45 19.51 -10.04 -3.63
N HIS A 46 19.53 -10.31 -2.33
CA HIS A 46 20.28 -11.39 -1.71
C HIS A 46 19.38 -12.18 -0.73
N PRO A 47 18.46 -13.00 -1.26
CA PRO A 47 17.57 -13.80 -0.43
C PRO A 47 18.38 -14.74 0.48
N GLY A 48 17.93 -14.92 1.72
CA GLY A 48 18.62 -15.72 2.74
C GLY A 48 19.52 -14.92 3.70
N ILE A 49 19.68 -13.61 3.48
CA ILE A 49 20.37 -12.73 4.43
C ILE A 49 19.37 -12.18 5.45
N ALA A 50 19.79 -12.10 6.73
CA ALA A 50 19.00 -11.48 7.77
C ALA A 50 18.68 -10.01 7.44
N PRO A 51 17.46 -9.53 7.71
CA PRO A 51 17.05 -8.16 7.36
C PRO A 51 17.71 -7.07 8.21
N THR A 52 18.52 -7.45 9.19
CA THR A 52 19.22 -6.55 10.10
C THR A 52 20.70 -6.90 10.22
N GLY A 53 21.51 -5.92 10.63
CA GLY A 53 22.93 -6.12 10.95
C GLY A 53 23.92 -5.47 9.98
N ARG A 54 25.20 -5.73 10.21
CA ARG A 54 26.31 -5.07 9.49
C ARG A 54 26.40 -5.51 8.02
N VAL A 55 26.12 -6.77 7.73
CA VAL A 55 26.26 -7.35 6.38
C VAL A 55 25.24 -6.72 5.41
N VAL A 56 23.96 -6.69 5.79
CA VAL A 56 22.91 -6.05 4.98
C VAL A 56 23.18 -4.55 4.78
N GLY A 57 23.73 -3.87 5.79
CA GLY A 57 24.14 -2.47 5.68
C GLY A 57 25.24 -2.24 4.64
N ARG A 58 26.27 -3.11 4.59
CA ARG A 58 27.33 -3.04 3.56
C ARG A 58 26.79 -3.35 2.17
N LEU A 59 25.95 -4.37 2.03
CA LEU A 59 25.34 -4.70 0.74
C LEU A 59 24.44 -3.57 0.23
N GLY A 60 23.71 -2.91 1.13
CA GLY A 60 22.89 -1.74 0.81
C GLY A 60 23.70 -0.54 0.32
N GLN A 61 24.96 -0.37 0.74
CA GLN A 61 25.84 0.70 0.24
C GLN A 61 26.24 0.52 -1.23
N GLY A 62 26.26 -0.73 -1.73
CA GLY A 62 26.53 -1.03 -3.13
C GLY A 62 25.36 -0.76 -4.07
N LEU A 63 24.21 -0.34 -3.55
CA LEU A 63 23.00 -0.07 -4.34
C LEU A 63 22.90 1.40 -4.73
N SER A 64 22.22 1.68 -5.85
CA SER A 64 21.96 3.05 -6.31
C SER A 64 21.31 3.87 -5.20
N PRO A 65 21.80 5.09 -4.88
CA PRO A 65 21.33 5.86 -3.75
C PRO A 65 19.87 6.29 -3.93
N LEU A 66 19.13 6.35 -2.82
CA LEU A 66 17.77 6.87 -2.80
C LEU A 66 17.79 8.39 -2.57
N ASN A 67 17.02 9.14 -3.36
CA ASN A 67 16.92 10.58 -3.19
C ASN A 67 16.16 10.91 -1.89
N PRO A 68 16.80 11.60 -0.91
CA PRO A 68 16.17 11.90 0.36
C PRO A 68 14.94 12.82 0.25
N ALA A 69 14.87 13.68 -0.78
CA ALA A 69 13.72 14.54 -1.01
C ALA A 69 12.47 13.78 -1.50
N ARG A 70 12.65 12.55 -2.00
CA ARG A 70 11.56 11.70 -2.51
C ARG A 70 11.14 10.62 -1.53
N ILE A 71 11.80 10.51 -0.38
CA ILE A 71 11.46 9.56 0.68
C ILE A 71 10.83 10.35 1.81
N ASN A 72 9.50 10.29 1.89
CA ASN A 72 8.74 10.84 3.00
C ASN A 72 8.17 9.69 3.84
N ARG A 73 8.26 9.83 5.17
CA ARG A 73 7.64 8.92 6.14
C ARG A 73 6.11 8.90 6.01
N GLU A 74 5.54 9.99 5.52
CA GLU A 74 4.11 10.12 5.29
C GLU A 74 3.64 9.39 4.04
N THR A 75 4.53 8.83 3.22
CA THR A 75 4.16 8.02 2.06
C THR A 75 3.90 6.58 2.50
N PRO A 76 2.64 6.17 2.75
CA PRO A 76 2.37 4.90 3.44
C PRO A 76 2.68 3.70 2.55
N ALA A 77 2.72 3.90 1.22
CA ALA A 77 3.14 2.90 0.25
C ALA A 77 4.59 2.40 0.48
N LEU A 78 5.47 3.20 1.09
CA LEU A 78 6.84 2.79 1.42
C LEU A 78 6.90 1.82 2.60
N SER A 79 5.90 1.81 3.47
CA SER A 79 5.87 0.90 4.62
C SER A 79 5.76 -0.57 4.19
N LEU A 80 5.09 -0.82 3.05
CA LEU A 80 4.97 -2.17 2.47
C LEU A 80 6.33 -2.74 2.02
N LEU A 81 7.35 -1.90 1.82
CA LEU A 81 8.70 -2.36 1.50
C LEU A 81 9.44 -2.94 2.72
N LEU A 82 8.99 -2.57 3.92
CA LEU A 82 9.68 -2.87 5.17
C LEU A 82 9.13 -4.10 5.88
N ASP A 83 7.91 -4.50 5.55
CA ASP A 83 7.17 -5.58 6.19
C ASP A 83 6.43 -6.39 5.11
N SER A 84 6.90 -7.62 4.87
CA SER A 84 6.34 -8.53 3.86
C SER A 84 4.94 -8.98 4.21
N ASP A 85 4.69 -9.25 5.49
CA ASP A 85 3.42 -9.81 5.95
C ASP A 85 2.33 -8.73 5.87
N LEU A 86 2.69 -7.49 6.21
CA LEU A 86 1.83 -6.33 5.99
C LEU A 86 1.55 -6.11 4.48
N ALA A 87 2.56 -6.28 3.62
CA ALA A 87 2.38 -6.17 2.18
C ALA A 87 1.40 -7.22 1.65
N GLU A 88 1.58 -8.49 2.02
CA GLU A 88 0.68 -9.58 1.62
C GLU A 88 -0.75 -9.32 2.07
N ARG A 89 -0.97 -9.00 3.35
CA ARG A 89 -2.30 -8.65 3.88
C ARG A 89 -2.93 -7.47 3.15
N THR A 90 -2.13 -6.46 2.80
CA THR A 90 -2.61 -5.28 2.06
C THR A 90 -3.06 -5.62 0.64
N PHE A 91 -2.27 -6.43 -0.07
CA PHE A 91 -2.64 -6.86 -1.42
C PHE A 91 -3.83 -7.82 -1.42
N ASP A 92 -3.94 -8.69 -0.42
CA ASP A 92 -5.09 -9.58 -0.25
C ASP A 92 -6.36 -8.79 0.01
N ALA A 93 -6.31 -7.83 0.94
CA ALA A 93 -7.44 -6.96 1.25
C ALA A 93 -7.89 -6.16 0.02
N ALA A 94 -6.95 -5.56 -0.71
CA ALA A 94 -7.26 -4.81 -1.93
C ALA A 94 -7.86 -5.70 -3.04
N ALA A 95 -7.29 -6.89 -3.27
CA ALA A 95 -7.80 -7.84 -4.27
C ALA A 95 -9.19 -8.35 -3.89
N SER A 96 -9.42 -8.68 -2.62
CA SER A 96 -10.72 -9.13 -2.13
C SER A 96 -11.77 -8.03 -2.21
N ALA A 97 -11.43 -6.76 -1.98
CA ALA A 97 -12.34 -5.64 -2.16
C ALA A 97 -12.83 -5.51 -3.62
N LEU A 98 -11.96 -5.76 -4.60
CA LEU A 98 -12.34 -5.81 -6.01
C LEU A 98 -13.29 -6.98 -6.33
N LEU A 99 -13.27 -8.05 -5.53
CA LEU A 99 -14.15 -9.22 -5.66
C LEU A 99 -15.32 -9.21 -4.67
N ALA A 100 -15.56 -8.12 -3.94
CA ALA A 100 -16.52 -8.10 -2.83
C ALA A 100 -17.96 -8.47 -3.23
N ASN A 101 -18.39 -8.17 -4.46
CA ASN A 101 -19.69 -8.60 -4.95
C ASN A 101 -19.83 -10.13 -5.07
N PHE A 102 -18.74 -10.85 -5.36
CA PHE A 102 -18.72 -12.31 -5.40
C PHE A 102 -18.72 -12.90 -3.99
N ILE A 103 -17.91 -12.31 -3.10
CA ILE A 103 -17.83 -12.71 -1.69
C ILE A 103 -19.19 -12.55 -1.02
N ALA A 104 -19.89 -11.43 -1.26
CA ALA A 104 -21.24 -11.20 -0.74
C ALA A 104 -22.29 -12.18 -1.29
N GLY A 105 -22.02 -12.83 -2.42
CA GLY A 105 -22.85 -13.90 -2.99
C GLY A 105 -22.61 -15.28 -2.37
N ALA A 106 -21.47 -15.48 -1.70
CA ALA A 106 -21.17 -16.71 -0.96
C ALA A 106 -21.89 -16.69 0.39
N ILE A 107 -23.09 -17.28 0.45
CA ILE A 107 -23.96 -17.25 1.63
C ILE A 107 -23.73 -18.45 2.56
N THR A 108 -23.18 -19.56 2.04
CA THR A 108 -22.98 -20.79 2.82
C THR A 108 -21.55 -20.88 3.38
N PRO A 109 -21.35 -21.50 4.56
CA PRO A 109 -20.02 -21.71 5.14
C PRO A 109 -19.07 -22.48 4.20
N GLU A 110 -19.60 -23.43 3.43
CA GLU A 110 -18.82 -24.19 2.44
C GLU A 110 -18.33 -23.29 1.31
N ALA A 111 -19.19 -22.42 0.78
CA ALA A 111 -18.82 -21.48 -0.29
C ALA A 111 -17.80 -20.43 0.19
N LEU A 112 -17.88 -20.02 1.47
CA LEU A 112 -16.89 -19.13 2.09
C LEU A 112 -15.54 -19.82 2.30
N ALA A 113 -15.55 -21.11 2.67
CA ALA A 113 -14.33 -21.90 2.86
C ALA A 113 -13.59 -22.18 1.54
N GLU A 114 -14.28 -22.17 0.41
CA GLU A 114 -13.70 -22.34 -0.93
C GLU A 114 -13.01 -21.08 -1.48
N LEU A 115 -13.16 -19.92 -0.82
CA LEU A 115 -12.56 -18.67 -1.28
C LEU A 115 -11.02 -18.70 -1.09
N PRO A 116 -10.23 -18.30 -2.10
CA PRO A 116 -8.76 -18.34 -2.05
C PRO A 116 -8.11 -17.25 -1.18
N MET A 117 -8.83 -16.66 -0.22
CA MET A 117 -8.40 -15.48 0.53
C MET A 117 -8.67 -15.61 2.03
N PRO A 118 -7.81 -15.03 2.89
CA PRO A 118 -7.96 -15.11 4.34
C PRO A 118 -9.20 -14.35 4.83
N GLN A 119 -9.72 -14.75 5.99
CA GLN A 119 -10.94 -14.17 6.58
C GLN A 119 -10.85 -12.64 6.78
N GLU A 120 -9.70 -12.13 7.21
CA GLU A 120 -9.47 -10.68 7.36
C GLU A 120 -9.70 -9.92 6.05
N ALA A 121 -9.27 -10.48 4.92
CA ALA A 121 -9.47 -9.88 3.60
C ALA A 121 -10.93 -9.96 3.14
N GLN A 122 -11.66 -11.00 3.55
CA GLN A 122 -13.12 -11.12 3.29
C GLN A 122 -13.88 -10.04 4.06
N ASP A 123 -13.59 -9.85 5.35
CA ASP A 123 -14.21 -8.81 6.17
C ASP A 123 -13.92 -7.41 5.61
N PHE A 124 -12.68 -7.17 5.19
CA PHE A 124 -12.29 -5.92 4.53
C PHE A 124 -13.10 -5.69 3.25
N ALA A 125 -13.24 -6.72 2.42
CA ALA A 125 -13.99 -6.66 1.17
C ALA A 125 -15.46 -6.30 1.38
N LEU A 126 -16.11 -6.92 2.36
CA LEU A 126 -17.53 -6.64 2.67
C LEU A 126 -17.73 -5.19 3.13
N ARG A 127 -16.79 -4.62 3.89
CA ARG A 127 -16.82 -3.20 4.28
C ARG A 127 -16.57 -2.25 3.11
N HIS A 128 -15.75 -2.66 2.14
CA HIS A 128 -15.36 -1.87 0.97
C HIS A 128 -16.07 -2.30 -0.31
N ARG A 129 -17.27 -2.88 -0.20
CA ARG A 129 -18.02 -3.44 -1.34
C ARG A 129 -18.25 -2.46 -2.49
N HIS A 130 -18.30 -1.16 -2.21
CA HIS A 130 -18.44 -0.11 -3.21
C HIS A 130 -17.24 0.01 -4.18
N LEU A 131 -16.10 -0.58 -3.84
CA LEU A 131 -14.91 -0.66 -4.69
C LEU A 131 -14.91 -1.90 -5.59
N SER A 132 -15.87 -2.80 -5.44
CA SER A 132 -15.96 -4.04 -6.19
C SER A 132 -16.04 -3.78 -7.69
N LEU A 133 -15.43 -4.69 -8.44
CA LEU A 133 -15.69 -4.86 -9.85
C LEU A 133 -17.11 -5.37 -10.06
N MET A 134 -17.70 -4.97 -11.17
CA MET A 134 -18.92 -5.56 -11.68
C MET A 134 -18.59 -6.87 -12.39
N PRO A 135 -19.47 -7.88 -12.36
CA PRO A 135 -19.19 -9.17 -13.00
C PRO A 135 -18.82 -9.06 -14.48
N GLU A 136 -19.36 -8.05 -15.19
CA GLU A 136 -19.09 -7.80 -16.60
C GLU A 136 -17.68 -7.27 -16.87
N GLU A 137 -16.99 -6.76 -15.84
CA GLU A 137 -15.65 -6.15 -15.95
C GLU A 137 -14.53 -7.16 -15.66
N ILE A 138 -14.90 -8.32 -15.13
CA ILE A 138 -13.96 -9.40 -14.84
C ILE A 138 -13.95 -10.31 -16.07
N SER A 139 -12.88 -10.20 -16.86
CA SER A 139 -12.59 -11.17 -17.91
C SER A 139 -12.56 -12.59 -17.34
N GLU A 140 -12.96 -13.58 -18.12
CA GLU A 140 -13.05 -14.98 -17.67
C GLU A 140 -11.70 -15.57 -17.20
N ASP A 141 -10.58 -14.98 -17.68
CA ASP A 141 -9.21 -15.36 -17.32
C ASP A 141 -8.67 -14.63 -16.08
N THR A 142 -9.43 -13.71 -15.50
CA THR A 142 -8.99 -12.92 -14.35
C THR A 142 -9.09 -13.77 -13.07
N SER A 143 -7.98 -14.37 -12.67
CA SER A 143 -7.85 -15.08 -11.39
C SER A 143 -7.58 -14.11 -10.23
N TYR A 144 -7.78 -14.58 -8.99
CA TYR A 144 -7.41 -13.84 -7.77
C TYR A 144 -5.93 -13.46 -7.77
N ASP A 145 -5.05 -14.39 -8.14
CA ASP A 145 -3.61 -14.14 -8.25
C ASP A 145 -3.27 -13.11 -9.33
N ALA A 146 -4.01 -13.10 -10.45
CA ALA A 146 -3.84 -12.09 -11.50
C ALA A 146 -4.21 -10.69 -11.00
N LEU A 147 -5.29 -10.56 -10.22
CA LEU A 147 -5.67 -9.29 -9.59
C LEU A 147 -4.61 -8.82 -8.59
N ARG A 148 -4.11 -9.73 -7.73
CA ARG A 148 -3.02 -9.42 -6.79
C ARG A 148 -1.77 -8.95 -7.52
N ALA A 149 -1.33 -9.67 -8.56
CA ALA A 149 -0.15 -9.31 -9.35
C ALA A 149 -0.31 -7.94 -10.02
N GLY A 150 -1.50 -7.64 -10.54
CA GLY A 150 -1.82 -6.35 -11.14
C GLY A 150 -1.86 -5.20 -10.12
N LEU A 151 -2.30 -5.45 -8.89
CA LEU A 151 -2.25 -4.50 -7.77
C LEU A 151 -0.82 -4.26 -7.29
N VAL A 152 0.02 -5.30 -7.24
CA VAL A 152 1.45 -5.16 -6.93
C VAL A 152 2.15 -4.28 -7.98
N ALA A 153 1.82 -4.47 -9.27
CA ALA A 153 2.33 -3.62 -10.34
C ALA A 153 1.90 -2.16 -10.18
N LEU A 154 0.62 -1.92 -9.86
CA LEU A 154 0.10 -0.57 -9.60
C LEU A 154 0.80 0.08 -8.39
N TRP A 155 1.04 -0.68 -7.33
CA TRP A 155 1.81 -0.21 -6.18
C TRP A 155 3.25 0.12 -6.58
N ALA A 156 3.93 -0.74 -7.33
CA ALA A 156 5.30 -0.52 -7.76
C ALA A 156 5.45 0.77 -8.59
N ASP A 157 4.49 1.07 -9.47
CA ASP A 157 4.46 2.30 -10.26
C ASP A 157 4.31 3.56 -9.40
N SER A 158 3.69 3.44 -8.23
CA SER A 158 3.55 4.55 -7.28
C SER A 158 4.83 4.87 -6.51
N LEU A 159 5.84 3.99 -6.56
CA LEU A 159 7.09 4.16 -5.81
C LEU A 159 8.05 5.15 -6.50
N PRO A 160 8.84 5.92 -5.72
CA PRO A 160 9.85 6.79 -6.31
C PRO A 160 10.99 5.97 -6.93
N SER A 161 11.49 6.40 -8.09
CA SER A 161 12.72 5.84 -8.68
C SER A 161 13.90 5.91 -7.67
N PRO A 162 14.73 4.85 -7.56
CA PRO A 162 14.80 3.63 -8.37
C PRO A 162 13.85 2.49 -7.96
N LEU A 163 13.06 2.66 -6.89
CA LEU A 163 12.28 1.57 -6.30
C LEU A 163 11.19 1.04 -7.24
N SER A 164 10.56 1.91 -8.03
CA SER A 164 9.54 1.50 -9.00
C SER A 164 10.05 0.41 -9.95
N HIS A 165 11.26 0.55 -10.47
CA HIS A 165 11.85 -0.44 -11.38
C HIS A 165 12.30 -1.73 -10.66
N GLU A 166 12.78 -1.64 -9.43
CA GLU A 166 13.26 -2.81 -8.68
C GLU A 166 12.12 -3.71 -8.19
N TYR A 167 10.95 -3.12 -7.97
CA TYR A 167 9.77 -3.77 -7.43
C TYR A 167 8.67 -4.01 -8.47
N ALA A 168 8.80 -3.48 -9.68
CA ALA A 168 7.92 -3.80 -10.80
C ALA A 168 7.90 -5.32 -11.04
N PRO A 169 6.73 -5.98 -10.87
CA PRO A 169 6.60 -7.37 -11.27
C PRO A 169 6.64 -7.47 -12.81
N GLY A 170 6.92 -8.66 -13.35
CA GLY A 170 6.79 -8.91 -14.79
C GLY A 170 5.35 -8.80 -15.32
N ALA A 171 4.36 -8.62 -14.42
CA ALA A 171 2.96 -8.43 -14.73
C ALA A 171 2.65 -6.97 -15.10
N ARG A 172 1.66 -6.77 -15.99
CA ARG A 172 1.20 -5.43 -16.35
C ARG A 172 0.38 -4.82 -15.19
N PRO A 173 0.49 -3.51 -14.93
CA PRO A 173 -0.37 -2.82 -13.97
C PRO A 173 -1.85 -3.03 -14.29
N LEU A 174 -2.65 -3.24 -13.25
CA LEU A 174 -4.09 -3.44 -13.40
C LEU A 174 -4.75 -2.12 -13.81
N HIS A 175 -4.89 -1.91 -15.13
CA HIS A 175 -5.72 -0.86 -15.69
C HIS A 175 -7.08 -1.45 -16.02
N LEU A 176 -8.05 -1.24 -15.12
CA LEU A 176 -9.43 -1.65 -15.37
C LEU A 176 -10.04 -0.74 -16.43
N PRO A 177 -10.73 -1.28 -17.45
CA PRO A 177 -11.38 -0.46 -18.45
C PRO A 177 -12.40 0.45 -17.78
N HIS A 178 -12.35 1.74 -18.14
CA HIS A 178 -13.40 2.70 -17.82
C HIS A 178 -14.66 2.24 -18.55
N VAL A 179 -15.69 1.78 -17.83
CA VAL A 179 -16.99 1.53 -18.45
C VAL A 179 -17.67 2.89 -18.65
N PRO A 180 -17.81 3.41 -19.89
CA PRO A 180 -18.71 4.53 -20.11
C PRO A 180 -20.13 4.05 -19.76
N PRO A 181 -20.93 4.87 -19.06
CA PRO A 181 -22.26 4.46 -18.65
C PRO A 181 -23.21 4.51 -19.84
N GLU A 182 -23.38 3.43 -20.63
CA GLU A 182 -24.57 3.28 -21.47
C GLU A 182 -24.96 1.82 -21.79
N PRO A 183 -26.27 1.57 -22.04
CA PRO A 183 -26.85 0.24 -22.02
C PRO A 183 -26.86 -0.40 -23.41
N ALA A 184 -26.36 -1.63 -23.53
CA ALA A 184 -26.58 -2.42 -24.74
C ALA A 184 -26.92 -3.88 -24.41
N ARG A 185 -28.04 -4.31 -25.00
CA ARG A 185 -28.72 -5.61 -24.89
C ARG A 185 -27.80 -6.80 -25.23
N PRO A 186 -28.14 -8.01 -24.76
CA PRO A 186 -27.25 -9.16 -24.82
C PRO A 186 -27.23 -9.81 -26.22
N ARG A 187 -26.03 -10.19 -26.69
CA ARG A 187 -25.87 -11.20 -27.74
C ARG A 187 -25.55 -12.54 -27.09
N ALA A 188 -26.41 -13.52 -27.35
CA ALA A 188 -26.21 -14.91 -26.94
C ALA A 188 -25.08 -15.53 -27.78
N ILE A 189 -24.04 -15.99 -27.11
CA ILE A 189 -23.00 -16.86 -27.68
C ILE A 189 -22.90 -18.06 -26.74
N ALA A 190 -23.06 -19.26 -27.29
CA ALA A 190 -23.01 -20.52 -26.55
C ALA A 190 -21.58 -20.79 -26.01
N PRO A 191 -21.42 -21.30 -24.77
CA PRO A 191 -20.10 -21.44 -24.16
C PRO A 191 -19.39 -22.75 -24.55
N PRO A 192 -18.05 -22.73 -24.72
CA PRO A 192 -17.18 -23.91 -24.65
C PRO A 192 -17.00 -24.38 -23.18
N PRO A 193 -16.40 -25.56 -22.93
CA PRO A 193 -16.46 -26.19 -21.61
C PRO A 193 -15.38 -25.71 -20.62
N HIS A 194 -15.83 -25.43 -19.39
CA HIS A 194 -15.11 -25.34 -18.10
C HIS A 194 -14.11 -24.20 -17.87
N THR A 195 -14.62 -23.00 -17.57
CA THR A 195 -13.87 -21.91 -16.92
C THR A 195 -14.59 -21.42 -15.67
N LEU A 196 -13.83 -20.84 -14.74
CA LEU A 196 -14.27 -20.31 -13.44
C LEU A 196 -15.47 -19.35 -13.60
N ALA A 197 -15.51 -18.61 -14.71
CA ALA A 197 -16.65 -17.78 -15.13
C ALA A 197 -17.98 -18.54 -15.24
N ARG A 198 -17.99 -19.81 -15.67
CA ARG A 198 -19.21 -20.63 -15.74
C ARG A 198 -19.70 -21.08 -14.36
N ARG A 199 -18.79 -21.44 -13.45
CA ARG A 199 -19.15 -21.75 -12.04
C ARG A 199 -19.68 -20.51 -11.31
N LEU A 200 -19.06 -19.35 -11.54
CA LEU A 200 -19.53 -18.07 -11.01
C LEU A 200 -20.90 -17.68 -11.58
N ARG A 201 -21.14 -17.94 -12.87
CA ARG A 201 -22.44 -17.70 -13.51
C ARG A 201 -23.52 -18.66 -13.01
N GLU A 202 -23.23 -19.95 -12.88
CA GLU A 202 -24.14 -20.98 -12.32
C GLU A 202 -24.56 -20.67 -10.87
N LEU A 203 -23.61 -20.23 -10.03
CA LEU A 203 -23.91 -19.78 -8.66
C LEU A 203 -24.76 -18.49 -8.64
N SER A 204 -24.52 -17.56 -9.56
CA SER A 204 -25.30 -16.32 -9.67
C SER A 204 -26.73 -16.55 -10.21
N GLU A 205 -26.95 -17.57 -11.05
CA GLU A 205 -28.27 -17.90 -11.60
C GLU A 205 -29.15 -18.67 -10.62
N MET A 206 -28.55 -19.44 -9.70
CA MET A 206 -29.27 -20.14 -8.62
C MET A 206 -29.82 -19.20 -7.54
N VAL A 207 -29.32 -17.97 -7.44
CA VAL A 207 -29.71 -17.00 -6.40
C VAL A 207 -30.20 -15.71 -7.06
N ARG A 208 -31.30 -15.79 -7.81
CA ARG A 208 -32.13 -14.61 -8.10
C ARG A 208 -33.18 -14.43 -7.01
N PRO A 209 -32.99 -13.53 -6.03
CA PRO A 209 -34.09 -13.11 -5.18
C PRO A 209 -35.08 -12.28 -6.00
N ARG A 210 -36.30 -12.81 -6.20
CA ARG A 210 -37.48 -12.03 -6.60
C ARG A 210 -37.94 -11.19 -5.39
N THR A 211 -37.16 -10.21 -4.97
CA THR A 211 -37.63 -9.20 -4.00
C THR A 211 -37.10 -7.84 -4.40
N ARG A 212 -38.05 -6.98 -4.76
CA ARG A 212 -37.84 -5.57 -5.14
C ARG A 212 -37.60 -4.76 -3.86
N ILE A 213 -36.46 -4.97 -3.20
CA ILE A 213 -36.02 -4.11 -2.09
C ILE A 213 -35.31 -2.93 -2.72
N VAL A 214 -35.95 -1.75 -2.67
CA VAL A 214 -35.31 -0.49 -3.03
C VAL A 214 -34.41 -0.08 -1.86
N LEU A 215 -33.15 -0.49 -1.91
CA LEU A 215 -32.12 0.08 -1.05
C LEU A 215 -31.92 1.55 -1.45
N PRO A 216 -31.81 2.50 -0.50
CA PRO A 216 -31.39 3.85 -0.82
C PRO A 216 -30.01 3.76 -1.47
N ARG A 217 -29.95 4.10 -2.76
CA ARG A 217 -28.72 4.22 -3.52
C ARG A 217 -27.96 5.41 -2.94
N ALA A 218 -27.20 5.20 -1.88
CA ALA A 218 -26.11 6.10 -1.57
C ALA A 218 -25.27 6.12 -2.85
N ALA A 219 -25.36 7.21 -3.59
CA ALA A 219 -24.55 7.45 -4.77
C ALA A 219 -23.11 7.70 -4.30
N GLN A 220 -22.49 6.65 -3.76
CA GLN A 220 -21.05 6.56 -3.68
C GLN A 220 -20.62 6.50 -5.14
N GLN A 221 -20.19 7.67 -5.64
CA GLN A 221 -19.56 7.79 -6.94
C GLN A 221 -18.49 6.71 -6.99
N THR A 222 -18.72 5.67 -7.79
CA THR A 222 -17.76 4.60 -7.96
C THR A 222 -16.52 5.24 -8.56
N PRO A 223 -15.36 5.23 -7.87
CA PRO A 223 -14.20 5.93 -8.37
C PRO A 223 -13.83 5.35 -9.75
N PRO A 224 -13.48 6.20 -10.73
CA PRO A 224 -13.14 5.74 -12.08
C PRO A 224 -11.93 4.79 -12.06
N GLU A 225 -11.08 4.86 -11.03
CA GLU A 225 -9.94 3.99 -10.80
C GLU A 225 -10.14 3.08 -9.57
N ARG A 226 -11.06 2.12 -9.64
CA ARG A 226 -11.36 1.21 -8.52
C ARG A 226 -10.15 0.45 -7.99
N ALA A 227 -9.22 0.03 -8.85
CA ALA A 227 -8.02 -0.68 -8.42
C ALA A 227 -7.08 0.21 -7.58
N SER A 228 -6.85 1.47 -8.01
CA SER A 228 -6.03 2.40 -7.24
C SER A 228 -6.72 2.80 -5.94
N ALA A 229 -8.04 3.01 -5.97
CA ALA A 229 -8.85 3.29 -4.78
C ALA A 229 -8.86 2.13 -3.78
N ALA A 230 -8.98 0.89 -4.25
CA ALA A 230 -8.92 -0.31 -3.40
C ALA A 230 -7.56 -0.46 -2.74
N LEU A 231 -6.48 -0.27 -3.49
CA LEU A 231 -5.12 -0.28 -2.95
C LEU A 231 -4.93 0.83 -1.90
N ALA A 232 -5.35 2.06 -2.21
CA ALA A 232 -5.24 3.19 -1.31
C ALA A 232 -6.06 2.97 -0.02
N ALA A 233 -7.28 2.43 -0.13
CA ALA A 233 -8.11 2.11 1.03
C ALA A 233 -7.48 1.01 1.90
N ALA A 234 -6.92 -0.04 1.29
CA ALA A 234 -6.23 -1.10 2.00
C ALA A 234 -4.98 -0.57 2.74
N ILE A 235 -4.17 0.24 2.06
CA ILE A 235 -3.02 0.92 2.64
C ILE A 235 -3.45 1.80 3.82
N ALA A 236 -4.46 2.67 3.63
CA ALA A 236 -4.94 3.56 4.70
C ALA A 236 -5.45 2.79 5.93
N THR A 237 -6.11 1.65 5.71
CA THR A 237 -6.73 0.86 6.79
C THR A 237 -5.70 0.03 7.57
N LEU A 238 -4.75 -0.59 6.87
CA LEU A 238 -3.83 -1.58 7.46
C LEU A 238 -2.48 -0.98 7.84
N VAL A 239 -2.03 0.06 7.13
CA VAL A 239 -0.71 0.70 7.35
C VAL A 239 -0.83 1.86 8.34
N GLN A 240 -1.97 2.03 9.03
CA GLN A 240 -2.28 3.20 9.86
C GLN A 240 -1.03 3.78 10.51
N PRO A 241 -0.70 5.06 10.26
CA PRO A 241 0.38 5.68 11.00
C PRO A 241 0.03 5.55 12.47
N VAL A 242 0.98 5.07 13.28
CA VAL A 242 0.92 5.25 14.73
C VAL A 242 0.94 6.75 14.97
N ILE A 243 -0.21 7.40 14.82
CA ILE A 243 -0.48 8.71 15.36
C ILE A 243 -0.44 8.43 16.84
N ALA A 244 0.67 8.79 17.47
CA ALA A 244 0.78 8.80 18.90
C ALA A 244 -0.46 9.50 19.43
N GLU A 245 -1.33 8.73 20.07
CA GLU A 245 -2.44 9.22 20.85
C GLU A 245 -1.81 10.23 21.81
N ALA A 246 -2.02 11.52 21.55
CA ALA A 246 -1.53 12.56 22.42
C ALA A 246 -2.10 12.25 23.82
N PRO A 247 -1.27 12.18 24.87
CA PRO A 247 -1.78 11.91 26.20
C PRO A 247 -2.86 12.95 26.49
N ALA A 248 -4.04 12.47 26.86
CA ALA A 248 -5.17 13.30 27.24
C ALA A 248 -4.68 14.40 28.19
N PRO A 249 -5.11 15.67 28.00
CA PRO A 249 -4.70 16.73 28.92
C PRO A 249 -5.13 16.34 30.32
N GLU A 250 -4.15 16.15 31.21
CA GLU A 250 -4.39 16.03 32.65
C GLU A 250 -5.31 17.19 33.04
N GLN A 251 -6.53 16.86 33.42
CA GLN A 251 -7.44 17.79 34.06
C GLN A 251 -6.75 18.23 35.35
N GLN A 252 -6.14 19.41 35.32
CA GLN A 252 -5.74 20.13 36.51
C GLN A 252 -6.98 20.30 37.39
N ALA A 253 -7.04 19.50 38.45
CA ALA A 253 -8.00 19.71 39.52
C ALA A 253 -7.73 21.10 40.14
N PRO A 254 -8.74 21.97 40.27
CA PRO A 254 -8.57 23.24 40.98
C PRO A 254 -8.33 22.96 42.47
N ALA A 255 -7.36 23.69 43.02
CA ALA A 255 -6.97 23.71 44.43
C ALA A 255 -8.06 24.29 45.34
#